data_AF-A0A0P8CM38-F1
#
_entry.id   AF-A0A0P8CM38-F1
#
_cell.length_a   1.000
_cell.length_b   1.000
_cell.length_c   1.000
_cell.angle_alpha   90.00
_cell.angle_beta   90.00
_cell.angle_gamma   90.00
#
_symmetry.space_group_name_H-M   'P 1'
#
loop_
_entity.id
_entity.type
_entity.pdbx_description
1 polymer ?
#
loop_
_entity_poly.entity_id
_entity_poly.type
_entity_poly.pdbx_seq_one_letter_code
_entity_poly.pdbx_strand_id
1 'polypeptide(L)'
;MAKPHSMPDPKDRSVNSPSCIASGTQVLGYYNAHNKNEKKERVVESVKKWYVDQAKKEGWEKANFHGSDCLLEVGVELKKK
;
A
#
# COMPACT_ATOMS: atom_id res chain seq x y z
N MET A 1 10.73 18.18 5.98
CA MET A 1 10.05 17.97 4.68
C MET A 1 9.46 16.57 4.70
N ALA A 2 8.15 16.45 4.95
CA ALA A 2 7.48 15.16 5.05
C ALA A 2 7.47 14.49 3.67
N LYS A 3 7.99 13.26 3.55
CA LYS A 3 7.81 12.41 2.37
C LYS A 3 6.32 12.05 2.31
N PRO A 4 5.48 12.69 1.48
CA PRO A 4 4.02 12.65 1.69
C PRO A 4 3.36 11.35 1.22
N HIS A 5 4.13 10.44 0.60
CA HIS A 5 3.58 9.31 -0.13
C HIS A 5 4.39 8.04 0.11
N SER A 6 4.77 7.75 1.35
CA SER A 6 5.34 6.44 1.69
C SER A 6 4.24 5.39 1.79
N MET A 7 4.56 4.18 1.34
CA MET A 7 3.79 2.99 1.66
C MET A 7 3.78 2.79 3.19
N PRO A 8 2.63 2.46 3.81
CA PRO A 8 2.62 2.11 5.23
C PRO A 8 3.45 0.84 5.47
N ASP A 9 4.19 0.82 6.57
CA ASP A 9 4.99 -0.33 6.98
C ASP A 9 4.08 -1.43 7.58
N PRO A 10 4.19 -2.69 7.12
CA PRO A 10 3.41 -3.78 7.69
C PRO A 10 3.81 -4.10 9.14
N LYS A 11 5.05 -3.77 9.54
CA LYS A 11 5.56 -3.97 10.91
C LYS A 11 4.98 -3.01 11.94
N ASP A 12 4.44 -1.88 11.51
CA ASP A 12 3.74 -0.93 12.37
C ASP A 12 2.32 -1.42 12.70
N ARG A 13 1.83 -2.46 12.00
CA ARG A 13 0.51 -3.03 12.24
C ARG A 13 0.57 -4.00 13.41
N SER A 14 -0.37 -3.81 14.33
CA SER A 14 -0.54 -4.63 15.52
C SER A 14 -1.77 -5.52 15.36
N VAL A 15 -1.89 -6.52 16.22
CA VAL A 15 -3.02 -7.48 16.24
C VAL A 15 -4.39 -6.78 16.28
N ASN A 16 -4.49 -5.63 16.95
CA ASN A 16 -5.73 -4.84 17.06
C ASN A 16 -6.00 -3.95 15.83
N SER A 17 -5.04 -3.81 14.92
CA SER A 17 -5.18 -3.02 13.69
C SER A 17 -4.40 -3.70 12.56
N PRO A 18 -4.92 -4.84 12.06
CA PRO A 18 -4.25 -5.68 11.07
C PRO A 18 -4.30 -5.09 9.66
N SER A 19 -5.14 -4.10 9.43
CA SER A 19 -5.38 -3.53 8.10
C SER A 19 -5.09 -2.04 8.05
N CYS A 20 -4.77 -1.57 6.85
CA CYS A 20 -4.49 -0.17 6.56
C CYS A 20 -5.10 0.20 5.22
N ILE A 21 -5.69 1.38 5.15
CA ILE A 21 -6.19 1.91 3.89
C ILE A 21 -5.17 2.93 3.38
N ALA A 22 -4.63 2.69 2.20
CA ALA A 22 -3.83 3.65 1.46
C ALA A 22 -4.73 4.36 0.45
N SER A 23 -4.87 5.68 0.60
CA SER A 23 -5.70 6.46 -0.30
C SER A 23 -5.14 6.48 -1.73
N GLY A 24 -6.00 6.64 -2.73
CA GLY A 24 -5.57 6.68 -4.14
C GLY A 24 -4.52 7.75 -4.44
N THR A 25 -4.59 8.91 -3.78
CA THR A 25 -3.57 9.96 -3.86
C THR A 25 -2.21 9.53 -3.31
N GLN A 26 -2.20 8.74 -2.23
CA GLN A 26 -0.99 8.19 -1.64
C GLN A 26 -0.35 7.13 -2.55
N VAL A 27 -1.18 6.23 -3.10
CA VAL A 27 -0.76 5.22 -4.08
C VAL A 27 -0.13 5.88 -5.31
N LEU A 28 -0.80 6.90 -5.86
CA LEU A 28 -0.34 7.64 -7.03
C LEU A 28 0.98 8.37 -6.74
N GLY A 29 1.06 9.04 -5.59
CA GLY A 29 2.26 9.75 -5.17
C GLY A 29 3.45 8.82 -4.97
N TYR A 30 3.22 7.63 -4.40
CA TYR A 30 4.27 6.61 -4.21
C TYR A 30 4.76 6.06 -5.55
N TYR A 31 3.83 5.75 -6.46
CA TYR A 31 4.16 5.31 -7.82
C TYR A 31 4.97 6.37 -8.58
N ASN A 32 4.55 7.63 -8.55
CA ASN A 32 5.22 8.73 -9.25
C ASN A 32 6.59 9.09 -8.61
N ALA A 33 6.77 8.82 -7.31
CA ALA A 33 8.06 8.99 -6.64
C ALA A 33 9.09 7.94 -7.11
N HIS A 34 8.65 6.69 -7.34
CA HIS A 34 9.50 5.61 -7.85
C HIS A 34 9.67 5.64 -9.37
N ASN A 35 8.64 6.03 -10.12
CA ASN A 35 8.65 6.08 -11.58
C ASN A 35 8.70 7.54 -12.05
N LYS A 36 9.91 8.10 -12.11
CA LYS A 36 10.12 9.49 -12.57
C LYS A 36 9.80 9.70 -14.06
N ASN A 37 9.90 8.65 -14.87
CA ASN A 37 9.74 8.71 -16.33
C ASN A 37 8.28 8.52 -16.77
N GLU A 38 7.49 7.77 -16.01
CA GLU A 38 6.09 7.46 -16.36
C GLU A 38 5.15 7.93 -15.25
N LYS A 39 4.96 9.25 -15.16
CA LYS A 39 4.01 9.81 -14.19
C LYS A 39 2.58 9.50 -14.62
N LYS A 40 1.77 9.09 -13.65
CA LYS A 40 0.32 8.91 -13.84
C LYS A 40 -0.42 9.96 -13.04
N GLU A 41 -1.51 10.45 -13.60
CA GLU A 41 -2.43 11.39 -12.94
C GLU A 41 -3.57 10.67 -12.22
N ARG A 42 -3.81 9.40 -12.56
CA ARG A 42 -4.90 8.58 -12.02
C ARG A 42 -4.41 7.18 -11.64
N VAL A 43 -5.08 6.58 -10.65
CA VAL A 43 -4.85 5.20 -10.21
C VAL A 43 -5.41 4.24 -11.26
N VAL A 44 -4.64 4.05 -12.33
CA VAL A 44 -4.94 3.10 -13.40
C VAL A 44 -4.55 1.68 -12.99
N GLU A 45 -5.05 0.69 -13.70
CA GLU A 45 -4.82 -0.73 -13.39
C GLU A 45 -3.33 -1.09 -13.28
N SER A 46 -2.47 -0.49 -14.10
CA SER A 46 -1.01 -0.66 -14.01
C SER A 46 -0.43 -0.17 -12.68
N VAL A 47 -0.92 0.96 -12.16
CA VAL A 47 -0.51 1.49 -10.85
C VAL A 47 -0.99 0.56 -9.75
N LYS A 48 -2.23 0.06 -9.85
CA LYS A 48 -2.77 -0.91 -8.88
C LYS A 48 -1.92 -2.17 -8.82
N LYS A 49 -1.64 -2.79 -9.98
CA LYS A 49 -0.79 -3.99 -10.08
C LYS A 49 0.60 -3.75 -9.51
N TRP A 50 1.22 -2.61 -9.86
CA TRP A 50 2.53 -2.24 -9.33
C TRP A 50 2.50 -2.05 -7.80
N TYR A 51 1.48 -1.39 -7.27
CA TYR A 51 1.36 -1.14 -5.83
C TYR A 51 1.12 -2.43 -5.05
N VAL A 52 0.30 -3.36 -5.56
CA VAL A 52 0.13 -4.70 -4.98
C VAL A 52 1.46 -5.47 -4.97
N ASP A 53 2.26 -5.37 -6.02
CA ASP A 53 3.58 -6.02 -6.09
C ASP A 53 4.55 -5.44 -5.07
N GLN A 54 4.60 -4.10 -4.94
CA GLN A 54 5.39 -3.45 -3.88
C GLN A 54 4.88 -3.82 -2.49
N ALA A 55 3.57 -3.91 -2.29
CA ALA A 55 2.99 -4.33 -1.02
C ALA A 55 3.51 -5.70 -0.57
N LYS A 56 3.50 -6.67 -1.48
CA LYS A 56 4.03 -8.00 -1.22
C LYS A 56 5.54 -7.99 -0.93
N LYS A 57 6.30 -7.14 -1.62
CA LYS A 57 7.75 -6.96 -1.38
C LYS A 57 8.06 -6.38 0.00
N GLU A 58 7.24 -5.44 0.47
CA GLU A 58 7.36 -4.84 1.80
C GLU A 58 6.91 -5.81 2.92
N GLY A 59 6.22 -6.89 2.56
CA GLY A 59 5.78 -7.93 3.51
C GLY A 59 4.30 -7.85 3.90
N TRP A 60 3.47 -7.15 3.13
CA TRP A 60 2.02 -7.23 3.27
C TRP A 60 1.49 -8.55 2.72
N GLU A 61 0.56 -9.16 3.45
CA GLU A 61 0.00 -10.46 3.06
C GLU A 61 -1.06 -10.30 1.97
N LYS A 62 -1.95 -9.31 2.14
CA LYS A 62 -2.99 -8.98 1.16
C LYS A 62 -2.97 -7.50 0.82
N ALA A 63 -3.20 -7.22 -0.45
CA ALA A 63 -3.39 -5.87 -0.97
C ALA A 63 -4.55 -5.92 -1.95
N ASN A 64 -5.66 -5.28 -1.60
CA ASN A 64 -6.90 -5.32 -2.37
C ASN A 64 -7.37 -3.91 -2.68
N PHE A 65 -7.73 -3.66 -3.94
CA PHE A 65 -8.15 -2.33 -4.37
C PHE A 65 -9.66 -2.21 -4.38
N HIS A 66 -10.17 -1.20 -3.68
CA HIS A 66 -11.58 -0.81 -3.69
C HIS A 66 -11.70 0.56 -4.35
N GLY A 67 -12.06 0.58 -5.64
CA GLY A 67 -12.09 1.80 -6.43
C GLY A 67 -10.69 2.40 -6.60
N SER A 68 -10.46 3.55 -5.98
CA SER A 68 -9.19 4.28 -6.01
C SER A 68 -8.27 3.95 -4.84
N ASP A 69 -8.83 3.41 -3.75
CA ASP A 69 -8.11 3.16 -2.50
C ASP A 69 -7.64 1.71 -2.42
N CYS A 70 -6.53 1.48 -1.71
CA CYS A 70 -5.95 0.16 -1.50
C CYS A 70 -6.09 -0.24 -0.04
N LEU A 71 -6.77 -1.34 0.22
CA LEU A 71 -6.76 -2.01 1.52
C LEU A 71 -5.55 -2.94 1.58
N LEU A 72 -4.69 -2.71 2.55
CA LEU A 72 -3.51 -3.51 2.86
C LEU A 72 -3.79 -4.26 4.16
N GLU A 73 -3.52 -5.57 4.20
CA GLU A 73 -3.76 -6.41 5.38
C GLU A 73 -2.52 -7.24 5.69
N VAL A 74 -2.18 -7.32 6.97
CA VAL A 74 -1.18 -8.25 7.50
C VAL A 74 -1.86 -9.46 8.10
N GLY A 75 -1.32 -10.66 7.87
CA GLY A 75 -1.72 -11.85 8.60
C GLY A 75 -1.10 -11.85 9.99
N VAL A 76 -1.74 -11.17 10.93
CA VAL A 76 -1.38 -11.27 12.35
C VAL A 76 -2.10 -12.47 12.94
N GLU A 77 -1.40 -13.60 13.02
CA GLU A 77 -1.86 -14.74 13.80
C GLU A 77 -1.76 -14.41 15.29
N LEU A 78 -2.91 -14.34 15.97
CA LEU A 78 -2.98 -14.36 17.43
C LEU A 78 -2.43 -15.71 17.92
N LYS A 79 -1.14 -15.78 18.24
CA LYS A 79 -0.64 -16.86 19.09
C LYS A 79 -1.27 -16.69 20.47
N LYS A 80 -2.43 -17.33 20.67
CA LYS A 80 -2.99 -17.57 22.00
C LYS A 80 -1.94 -18.31 22.81
N LYS A 81 -1.48 -17.67 23.88
CA LYS A 81 -0.56 -18.24 24.86
C LYS A 81 -1.34 -19.01 25.91
#